data_AF-A0A162BZY5-F1
#
_entry.id   AF-A0A162BZY5-F1
#
_cell.length_a   1.000
_cell.length_b   1.000
_cell.length_c   1.000
_cell.angle_alpha   90.00
_cell.angle_beta   90.00
_cell.angle_gamma   90.00
#
_symmetry.space_group_name_H-M   'P 1'
#
loop_
_entity.id
_entity.type
_entity.pdbx_description
1 polymer ?
#
loop_
_entity_poly.entity_id
_entity_poly.type
_entity_poly.pdbx_seq_one_letter_code
_entity_poly.pdbx_strand_id
1 'polypeptide(L)'
;TRVDNAVTNQVDINAWRMRDITCRNYILATTDQSQKILLYPCVTAREMWVKLISQHAARADDTIHQRWQELYDFKYDSEKNVTSYINGIVSIANQLREMNEPVPERQILNKILAALPPNFRMVRSAWTVVPVHERTIDNL
;
A
#
# COMPACT_ATOMS: atom_id res chain seq x y z
N THR A 1 0.92 63.96 14.55
CA THR A 1 -0.09 62.91 14.26
C THR A 1 0.44 62.04 13.15
N ARG A 2 1.01 60.89 13.50
CA ARG A 2 1.61 59.97 12.52
C ARG A 2 0.49 59.16 11.89
N VAL A 3 0.24 59.40 10.60
CA VAL A 3 -0.72 58.61 9.81
C VAL A 3 -0.01 57.31 9.47
N ASP A 4 -0.26 56.27 10.26
CA ASP A 4 0.18 54.92 9.95
C ASP A 4 -0.61 54.45 8.72
N ASN A 5 -0.01 54.62 7.54
CA ASN A 5 -0.48 54.10 6.26
C ASN A 5 -0.33 52.57 6.21
N ALA A 6 -1.04 51.86 7.09
CA ALA A 6 -1.26 50.43 6.92
C ALA A 6 -2.28 50.25 5.80
N VAL A 7 -1.80 50.17 4.56
CA VAL A 7 -2.57 49.51 3.49
C VAL A 7 -2.59 48.02 3.86
N THR A 8 -3.48 47.67 4.77
CA THR A 8 -3.74 46.28 5.11
C THR A 8 -4.39 45.67 3.88
N ASN A 9 -3.80 44.64 3.28
CA ASN A 9 -4.35 43.86 2.16
C ASN A 9 -5.63 43.08 2.58
N GLN A 10 -6.54 43.73 3.30
CA GLN A 10 -7.70 43.15 3.93
C GLN A 10 -8.66 42.54 2.91
N VAL A 11 -8.76 43.16 1.73
CA VAL A 11 -9.53 42.64 0.60
C VAL A 11 -8.96 41.29 0.14
N ASP A 12 -7.65 41.19 -0.03
CA ASP A 12 -6.99 39.94 -0.44
C ASP A 12 -7.06 38.87 0.65
N ILE A 13 -6.92 39.26 1.93
CA ILE A 13 -7.07 38.35 3.07
C ILE A 13 -8.48 37.77 3.12
N ASN A 14 -9.50 38.62 2.92
CA ASN A 14 -10.89 38.17 2.90
C ASN A 14 -11.17 37.25 1.70
N ALA A 15 -10.65 37.58 0.52
CA ALA A 15 -10.76 36.74 -0.67
C ALA A 15 -10.09 35.38 -0.47
N TRP A 16 -8.90 35.36 0.14
CA TRP A 16 -8.21 34.11 0.50
C TRP A 16 -9.01 33.27 1.49
N ARG A 17 -9.55 33.89 2.56
CA ARG A 17 -10.37 33.19 3.56
C ARG A 17 -11.63 32.57 2.94
N MET A 18 -12.30 33.28 2.04
CA MET A 18 -13.48 32.74 1.35
C MET A 18 -13.12 31.51 0.51
N ARG A 19 -12.03 31.58 -0.27
CA ARG A 19 -11.54 30.43 -1.04
C ARG A 19 -11.17 29.25 -0.15
N ASP A 20 -10.48 29.51 0.96
CA ASP A 20 -10.11 28.48 1.93
C ASP A 20 -11.35 27.79 2.53
N ILE A 21 -12.37 28.55 2.96
CA ILE A 21 -13.63 27.99 3.45
C ILE A 21 -14.31 27.12 2.38
N THR A 22 -14.38 27.63 1.14
CA THR A 22 -14.96 26.88 0.02
C THR A 22 -14.22 25.56 -0.21
N CYS A 23 -12.90 25.56 -0.23
CA CYS A 23 -12.10 24.34 -0.38
C CYS A 23 -12.29 23.36 0.78
N ARG A 24 -12.33 23.84 2.04
CA ARG A 24 -12.61 22.99 3.21
C ARG A 24 -13.97 22.33 3.10
N ASN A 25 -15.00 23.06 2.68
CA ASN A 25 -16.34 22.52 2.48
C ASN A 25 -16.35 21.43 1.40
N TYR A 26 -15.66 21.62 0.28
CA TYR A 26 -15.54 20.58 -0.73
C TYR A 26 -14.84 19.33 -0.19
N ILE A 27 -13.70 19.49 0.48
CA ILE A 27 -12.97 18.37 1.09
C ILE A 27 -13.86 17.60 2.07
N LEU A 28 -14.60 18.29 2.93
CA LEU A 28 -15.53 17.64 3.86
C LEU A 28 -16.70 16.98 3.14
N ALA A 29 -17.25 17.58 2.08
CA ALA A 29 -18.36 16.99 1.33
C ALA A 29 -17.96 15.68 0.63
N THR A 30 -16.71 15.55 0.21
CA THR A 30 -16.20 14.38 -0.53
C THR A 30 -15.51 13.32 0.32
N THR A 31 -15.47 13.48 1.66
CA THR A 31 -14.79 12.55 2.57
C THR A 31 -15.77 11.78 3.46
N ASP A 32 -15.37 10.57 3.83
CA ASP A 32 -16.17 9.70 4.70
C ASP A 32 -16.24 10.21 6.14
N GLN A 33 -17.24 9.75 6.89
CA GLN A 33 -17.45 10.17 8.29
C GLN A 33 -16.23 9.92 9.18
N SER A 34 -15.51 8.81 8.97
CA SER A 34 -14.29 8.49 9.71
C SER A 34 -13.14 9.44 9.38
N GLN A 35 -13.01 9.88 8.13
CA GLN A 35 -12.00 10.84 7.70
C GLN A 35 -12.32 12.25 8.21
N LYS A 36 -13.60 12.65 8.23
CA LYS A 36 -14.04 13.95 8.76
C LYS A 36 -13.59 14.19 10.19
N ILE A 37 -13.71 13.17 11.06
CA ILE A 37 -13.23 13.23 12.47
C ILE A 37 -11.76 13.65 12.54
N LEU A 38 -10.93 13.14 11.63
CA LEU A 38 -9.49 13.43 11.59
C LEU A 38 -9.18 14.82 11.02
N LEU A 39 -10.08 15.38 10.21
CA LEU A 39 -9.90 16.67 9.53
C LEU A 39 -10.48 17.85 10.30
N TYR A 40 -11.44 17.64 11.21
CA TYR A 40 -12.01 18.72 12.05
C TYR A 40 -10.98 19.61 12.77
N PRO A 41 -9.85 19.08 13.29
CA PRO A 41 -8.84 19.91 13.94
C PRO A 41 -8.05 20.82 12.99
N CYS A 42 -8.13 20.61 11.67
CA CYS A 42 -7.37 21.39 10.69
C CYS A 42 -8.01 22.77 10.47
N VAL A 43 -7.18 23.82 10.47
CA VAL A 43 -7.64 25.21 10.42
C VAL A 43 -7.73 25.71 8.97
N THR A 44 -6.93 25.15 8.07
CA THR A 44 -6.88 25.54 6.66
C THR A 44 -7.16 24.37 5.72
N ALA A 45 -7.65 24.66 4.51
CA ALA A 45 -7.84 23.66 3.45
C ALA A 45 -6.52 22.96 3.10
N ARG A 46 -5.41 23.69 3.16
CA ARG A 46 -4.07 23.14 2.95
C ARG A 46 -3.73 22.07 3.98
N GLU A 47 -3.97 22.33 5.27
CA GLU A 47 -3.73 21.34 6.32
C GLU A 47 -4.58 20.08 6.14
N MET A 48 -5.87 20.25 5.80
CA MET A 48 -6.75 19.12 5.51
C MET A 48 -6.22 18.28 4.34
N TRP A 49 -5.82 18.95 3.25
CA TRP A 49 -5.29 18.30 2.06
C TRP A 49 -3.98 17.55 2.33
N VAL A 50 -3.03 18.17 3.03
CA VAL A 50 -1.76 17.53 3.40
C VAL A 50 -2.00 16.32 4.29
N LYS A 51 -2.94 16.42 5.25
CA LYS A 51 -3.28 15.32 6.14
C LYS A 51 -3.91 14.15 5.39
N LEU A 52 -4.80 14.43 4.43
CA LEU A 52 -5.37 13.40 3.55
C LEU A 52 -4.29 12.68 2.74
N ILE A 53 -3.39 13.43 2.08
CA ILE A 53 -2.29 12.84 1.31
C ILE A 53 -1.44 11.93 2.21
N SER A 54 -1.05 12.41 3.39
CA SER A 54 -0.24 11.63 4.32
C SER A 54 -0.94 10.36 4.79
N GLN A 55 -2.25 10.40 5.04
CA GLN A 55 -3.02 9.20 5.42
C GLN A 55 -3.12 8.20 4.27
N HIS A 56 -3.35 8.67 3.05
CA HIS A 56 -3.43 7.79 1.89
C HIS A 56 -2.06 7.16 1.57
N ALA A 57 -0.98 7.91 1.73
CA ALA A 57 0.38 7.37 1.61
C ALA A 57 0.68 6.33 2.70
N ALA A 58 0.42 6.65 3.98
CA ALA A 58 0.64 5.72 5.08
C ALA A 58 -0.20 4.44 4.93
N ARG A 59 -1.46 4.56 4.50
CA ARG A 59 -2.32 3.38 4.22
C ARG A 59 -1.77 2.53 3.08
N ALA A 60 -1.20 3.15 2.04
CA ALA A 60 -0.57 2.40 0.96
C ALA A 60 0.64 1.61 1.51
N ASP A 61 1.51 2.26 2.29
CA ASP A 61 2.67 1.63 2.92
C ASP A 61 2.27 0.49 3.89
N ASP A 62 1.26 0.72 4.74
CA ASP A 62 0.72 -0.30 5.65
C ASP A 62 0.13 -1.49 4.90
N THR A 63 -0.57 -1.23 3.78
CA THR A 63 -1.15 -2.27 2.93
C THR A 63 -0.04 -3.10 2.27
N ILE A 64 1.01 -2.45 1.77
CA ILE A 64 2.18 -3.12 1.18
C ILE A 64 2.85 -3.98 2.26
N HIS A 65 3.09 -3.42 3.45
CA HIS A 65 3.71 -4.15 4.56
C HIS A 65 2.89 -5.38 4.96
N GLN A 66 1.56 -5.23 5.07
CA GLN A 66 0.66 -6.33 5.38
C GLN A 66 0.75 -7.44 4.31
N ARG A 67 0.82 -7.09 3.02
CA ARG A 67 0.96 -8.08 1.93
C ARG A 67 2.30 -8.81 2.00
N TRP A 68 3.38 -8.12 2.35
CA TRP A 68 4.67 -8.76 2.62
C TRP A 68 4.59 -9.72 3.81
N GLN A 69 3.95 -9.32 4.91
CA GLN A 69 3.73 -10.20 6.06
C GLN A 69 2.92 -11.44 5.68
N GLU A 70 1.82 -11.27 4.94
CA GLU A 70 1.02 -12.39 4.43
C GLU A 70 1.85 -13.34 3.57
N LEU A 71 2.74 -12.83 2.72
CA LEU A 71 3.67 -13.65 1.93
C LEU A 71 4.66 -14.42 2.84
N TYR A 72 5.24 -13.77 3.85
CA TYR A 72 6.21 -14.41 4.75
C TYR A 72 5.57 -15.42 5.69
N ASP A 73 4.35 -15.16 6.16
CA ASP A 73 3.62 -16.05 7.06
C ASP A 73 2.82 -17.13 6.31
N PHE A 74 2.74 -17.05 4.97
CA PHE A 74 2.07 -18.05 4.15
C PHE A 74 2.71 -19.43 4.37
N LYS A 75 1.94 -20.34 4.97
CA LYS A 75 2.34 -21.72 5.27
C LYS A 75 1.46 -22.69 4.50
N TYR A 76 2.04 -23.83 4.14
CA TYR A 76 1.29 -24.89 3.51
C TYR A 76 0.28 -25.48 4.49
N ASP A 77 -0.96 -25.59 4.02
CA ASP A 77 -2.07 -26.21 4.74
C ASP A 77 -2.25 -27.62 4.20
N SER A 78 -2.08 -28.63 5.06
CA SER A 78 -2.16 -30.05 4.69
C SER A 78 -3.51 -30.49 4.15
N GLU A 79 -4.57 -29.71 4.40
CA GLU A 79 -5.91 -29.97 3.87
C GLU A 79 -6.09 -29.44 2.44
N LYS A 80 -5.20 -28.55 1.98
CA LYS A 80 -5.28 -27.91 0.66
C LYS A 80 -4.32 -28.54 -0.34
N ASN A 81 -4.71 -28.53 -1.60
CA ASN A 81 -3.86 -28.99 -2.71
C ASN A 81 -2.65 -28.06 -2.90
N VAL A 82 -1.50 -28.63 -3.24
CA VAL A 82 -0.26 -27.94 -3.65
C VAL A 82 -0.50 -26.90 -4.74
N THR A 83 -1.37 -27.17 -5.71
CA THR A 83 -1.70 -26.19 -6.76
C THR A 83 -2.39 -24.94 -6.17
N SER A 84 -3.32 -25.12 -5.23
CA SER A 84 -3.97 -24.00 -4.53
C SER A 84 -2.98 -23.21 -3.68
N TYR A 85 -1.97 -23.88 -3.13
CA TYR A 85 -0.87 -23.25 -2.40
C TYR A 85 0.00 -22.36 -3.29
N ILE A 86 0.46 -22.89 -4.43
CA ILE A 86 1.24 -22.15 -5.42
C ILE A 86 0.45 -20.92 -5.89
N ASN A 87 -0.83 -21.11 -6.24
CA ASN A 87 -1.71 -20.03 -6.66
C ASN A 87 -1.88 -18.95 -5.58
N GLY A 88 -1.89 -19.32 -4.29
CA GLY A 88 -1.95 -18.37 -3.18
C GLY A 88 -0.72 -17.45 -3.12
N ILE A 89 0.49 -18.02 -3.21
CA ILE A 89 1.74 -17.24 -3.24
C ILE A 89 1.79 -16.34 -4.48
N VAL A 90 1.47 -16.89 -5.65
CA VAL A 90 1.49 -16.15 -6.91
C VAL A 90 0.47 -15.01 -6.88
N SER A 91 -0.71 -15.22 -6.27
CA SER A 91 -1.72 -14.18 -6.08
C SER A 91 -1.19 -13.02 -5.22
N ILE A 92 -0.57 -13.31 -4.07
CA ILE A 92 0.02 -12.27 -3.21
C ILE A 92 1.16 -11.53 -3.93
N ALA A 93 2.01 -12.26 -4.67
CA ALA A 93 3.07 -11.65 -5.47
C ALA A 93 2.54 -10.75 -6.60
N ASN A 94 1.43 -11.14 -7.24
CA ASN A 94 0.76 -10.32 -8.24
C ASN A 94 0.16 -9.05 -7.61
N GLN A 95 -0.44 -9.14 -6.43
CA GLN A 95 -0.95 -7.97 -5.70
C GLN A 95 0.17 -6.99 -5.32
N LEU A 96 1.33 -7.51 -4.86
CA LEU A 96 2.51 -6.68 -4.61
C LEU A 96 3.03 -6.00 -5.89
N ARG A 97 3.02 -6.71 -7.02
CA ARG A 97 3.35 -6.13 -8.34
C ARG A 97 2.37 -5.02 -8.74
N GLU A 98 1.08 -5.18 -8.51
CA GLU A 98 0.05 -4.15 -8.76
C GLU A 98 0.27 -2.91 -7.88
N MET A 99 0.84 -3.08 -6.68
CA MET A 99 1.25 -2.00 -5.78
C MET A 99 2.63 -1.41 -6.12
N ASN A 100 3.20 -1.74 -7.29
CA ASN A 100 4.52 -1.28 -7.76
C ASN A 100 5.71 -1.80 -6.94
N GLU A 101 5.54 -2.93 -6.22
CA GLU A 101 6.56 -3.63 -5.43
C GLU A 101 6.74 -5.07 -5.95
N PRO A 102 7.37 -5.27 -7.13
CA PRO A 102 7.47 -6.59 -7.75
C PRO A 102 8.37 -7.54 -6.95
N VAL A 103 7.84 -8.70 -6.57
CA VAL A 103 8.62 -9.76 -5.94
C VAL A 103 9.45 -10.49 -7.01
N PRO A 104 10.78 -10.63 -6.85
CA PRO A 104 11.60 -11.37 -7.80
C PRO A 104 11.15 -12.83 -7.91
N GLU A 105 11.07 -13.37 -9.12
CA GLU A 105 10.60 -14.74 -9.36
C GLU A 105 11.38 -15.79 -8.55
N ARG A 106 12.69 -15.60 -8.39
CA ARG A 106 13.53 -16.45 -7.52
C ARG A 106 13.04 -16.49 -6.07
N GLN A 107 12.55 -15.37 -5.53
CA GLN A 107 12.01 -15.31 -4.18
C GLN A 107 10.66 -16.03 -4.08
N ILE A 108 9.81 -15.88 -5.09
CA ILE A 108 8.53 -16.61 -5.20
C ILE A 108 8.80 -18.13 -5.19
N LEU A 109 9.72 -18.58 -6.03
CA LEU A 109 10.12 -20.00 -6.12
C LEU A 109 10.72 -20.51 -4.81
N ASN A 110 11.64 -19.77 -4.21
CA ASN A 110 12.21 -20.14 -2.91
C ASN A 110 11.12 -20.25 -1.84
N LYS A 111 10.12 -19.36 -1.85
CA LYS A 111 9.01 -19.40 -0.91
C LYS A 111 8.14 -20.63 -1.12
N ILE A 112 7.79 -20.95 -2.37
CA ILE A 112 7.05 -22.16 -2.73
C ILE A 112 7.80 -23.40 -2.20
N LEU A 113 9.09 -23.51 -2.50
CA LEU A 113 9.91 -24.67 -2.11
C LEU A 113 10.10 -24.80 -0.61
N ALA A 114 10.29 -23.68 0.10
CA ALA A 114 10.50 -23.65 1.54
C ALA A 114 9.26 -24.13 2.30
N ALA A 115 8.08 -23.83 1.78
CA ALA A 115 6.83 -24.14 2.44
C ALA A 115 6.19 -25.47 2.02
N LEU A 116 6.68 -26.11 0.95
CA LEU A 116 6.26 -27.48 0.61
C LEU A 116 6.47 -28.45 1.81
N PRO A 117 5.53 -29.35 2.08
CA PRO A 117 5.67 -30.27 3.19
C PRO A 117 6.76 -31.34 2.94
N PRO A 118 7.22 -32.04 4.00
CA PRO A 118 8.35 -32.98 3.93
C PRO A 118 8.15 -34.16 2.96
N ASN A 119 6.90 -34.52 2.65
CA ASN A 119 6.54 -35.54 1.66
C ASN A 119 6.93 -35.14 0.21
N PHE A 120 7.13 -33.86 -0.08
CA PHE A 120 7.64 -33.39 -1.38
C PHE A 120 9.16 -33.17 -1.40
N ARG A 121 9.90 -33.76 -0.44
CA ARG A 121 11.36 -33.66 -0.37
C ARG A 121 12.05 -34.07 -1.68
N MET A 122 11.48 -35.02 -2.42
CA MET A 122 12.01 -35.44 -3.72
C MET A 122 11.93 -34.34 -4.78
N VAL A 123 10.83 -33.57 -4.81
CA VAL A 123 10.66 -32.40 -5.68
C VAL A 123 11.61 -31.29 -5.27
N ARG A 124 11.76 -31.04 -3.97
CA ARG A 124 12.74 -30.07 -3.46
C ARG A 124 14.17 -30.43 -3.86
N SER A 125 14.54 -31.70 -3.75
CA SER A 125 15.87 -32.19 -4.16
C SER A 125 16.06 -32.09 -5.68
N ALA A 126 15.08 -32.50 -6.49
CA ALA A 126 15.13 -32.36 -7.94
C ALA A 126 15.31 -30.89 -8.36
N TRP A 127 14.62 -29.96 -7.70
CA TRP A 127 14.71 -28.53 -7.99
C TRP A 127 16.08 -27.91 -7.67
N THR A 128 16.82 -28.46 -6.68
CA THR A 128 18.19 -27.99 -6.42
C THR A 128 19.16 -28.28 -7.56
N VAL A 129 18.85 -29.28 -8.40
CA VAL A 129 19.66 -29.71 -9.55
C VAL A 129 19.28 -28.94 -10.83
N VAL A 130 18.09 -28.33 -10.90
CA VAL A 130 17.65 -27.53 -12.06
C VAL A 130 18.54 -26.28 -12.22
N PRO A 131 19.08 -26.00 -13.42
CA PRO A 131 19.87 -24.80 -13.70
C PRO A 131 19.10 -23.51 -13.42
N VAL A 132 19.77 -22.46 -12.92
CA VAL A 132 19.14 -21.21 -12.48
C VAL A 132 18.33 -20.50 -13.58
N HIS A 133 18.65 -20.73 -14.86
CA HIS A 133 17.94 -20.16 -16.00
C HIS A 133 16.66 -20.92 -16.39
N GLU A 134 16.48 -22.15 -15.91
CA GLU A 134 15.28 -22.97 -16.12
C GLU A 134 14.34 -22.96 -14.91
N ARG A 135 14.72 -22.27 -13.83
CA ARG A 135 13.90 -22.12 -12.63
C ARG A 135 12.85 -21.03 -12.85
N THR A 136 11.80 -21.37 -13.57
CA THR A 136 10.60 -20.54 -13.77
C THR A 136 9.39 -21.20 -13.11
N ILE A 137 8.35 -20.41 -12.84
CA ILE A 137 7.09 -20.95 -12.29
C ILE A 137 6.47 -22.00 -13.23
N ASP A 138 6.64 -21.84 -14.54
CA ASP A 138 6.12 -22.77 -15.56
C ASP A 138 6.79 -24.16 -15.54
N ASN A 139 8.01 -24.25 -15.02
CA ASN A 139 8.78 -25.48 -14.96
C ASN A 139 8.65 -26.22 -13.62
N LEU A 140 7.91 -25.66 -12.66
CA LEU A 140 7.68 -26.20 -11.31
C LEU A 140 6.42 -27.08 -11.27
#